data_AF-A0A6V7INB5-F1
#
_entry.id   AF-A0A6V7INB5-F1
#
_cell.length_a   1.000
_cell.length_b   1.000
_cell.length_c   1.000
_cell.angle_alpha   90.00
_cell.angle_beta   90.00
_cell.angle_gamma   90.00
#
_symmetry.space_group_name_H-M   'P 1'
#
loop_
_entity.id
_entity.type
_entity.pdbx_description
1 polymer ?
#
loop_
_entity_poly.entity_id
_entity_poly.type
_entity_poly.pdbx_seq_one_letter_code
_entity_poly.pdbx_strand_id
1 'polypeptide(L)'
;YAASGAAYSAVSTKKPLAWCKEPDRGIPAPDFVALLTISEENQMGRKGWGDEHFERKEFQQKVAENFLQLKEDTWKVIQADQQSIEELHQQLLDEAVKVIERVKDTPIKLLYES
;
A
#
# COMPACT_ATOMS: atom_id res chain seq x y z
N TYR A 1 -6.02 2.28 2.51
CA TYR A 1 -6.68 1.64 3.68
C TYR A 1 -5.77 1.80 4.89
N ALA A 2 -5.84 0.94 5.91
CA ALA A 2 -5.08 1.05 7.16
C ALA A 2 -3.56 1.26 6.99
N ALA A 3 -2.91 0.51 6.10
CA ALA A 3 -1.47 0.62 5.90
C ALA A 3 -1.03 2.02 5.43
N SER A 4 -1.86 2.72 4.63
CA SER A 4 -1.60 4.11 4.24
C SER A 4 -1.67 5.03 5.46
N GLY A 5 -2.66 4.83 6.33
CA GLY A 5 -2.80 5.56 7.60
C GLY A 5 -1.55 5.40 8.47
N ALA A 6 -1.09 4.16 8.66
CA ALA A 6 0.11 3.87 9.44
C ALA A 6 1.39 4.45 8.80
N ALA A 7 1.61 4.23 7.50
CA ALA A 7 2.83 4.65 6.80
C ALA A 7 3.01 6.17 6.79
N TYR A 8 1.95 6.92 6.47
CA TYR A 8 1.99 8.39 6.45
C TYR A 8 2.06 8.96 7.87
N SER A 9 1.30 8.41 8.82
CA SER A 9 1.29 8.87 10.21
C SER A 9 2.64 8.69 10.88
N ALA A 10 3.35 7.59 10.61
CA ALA A 10 4.68 7.38 11.17
C ALA A 10 5.68 8.47 10.73
N VAL A 11 5.63 8.91 9.48
CA VAL A 11 6.49 10.00 8.99
C VAL A 11 6.05 11.36 9.56
N SER A 12 4.76 11.66 9.53
CA SER A 12 4.23 12.96 9.95
C SER A 12 4.33 13.19 11.46
N THR A 13 4.06 12.16 12.27
CA THR A 13 4.06 12.25 13.73
C THR A 13 5.37 11.82 14.38
N LYS A 14 6.28 11.21 13.62
CA LYS A 14 7.53 10.59 14.11
C LYS A 14 7.29 9.51 15.17
N LYS A 15 6.13 8.86 15.14
CA LYS A 15 5.81 7.72 16.01
C LYS A 15 6.19 6.39 15.33
N PRO A 16 6.52 5.34 16.10
CA PRO A 16 6.81 4.03 15.52
C PRO A 16 5.60 3.45 14.78
N LEU A 17 5.85 2.67 13.72
CA LEU A 17 4.80 2.00 12.94
C LEU A 17 3.87 1.16 13.82
N ALA A 18 4.40 0.47 14.83
CA ALA A 18 3.59 -0.30 15.77
C ALA A 18 2.51 0.57 16.43
N TRP A 19 2.86 1.79 16.87
CA TRP A 19 1.88 2.72 17.45
C TRP A 19 0.86 3.19 16.40
N CYS A 20 1.31 3.47 15.18
CA CYS A 20 0.45 3.95 14.11
C CYS A 20 -0.50 2.88 13.55
N LYS A 21 -0.25 1.59 13.81
CA LYS A 21 -1.14 0.47 13.44
C LYS A 21 -2.32 0.29 14.40
N GLU A 22 -2.17 0.71 15.66
CA GLU A 22 -3.16 0.44 16.71
C GLU A 22 -4.57 0.99 16.43
N PRO A 23 -4.76 2.19 15.85
CA PRO A 23 -6.10 2.71 15.58
C PRO A 23 -6.93 1.84 14.61
N ASP A 24 -6.25 1.11 13.73
CA ASP A 24 -6.87 0.25 12.71
C ASP A 24 -6.90 -1.24 13.11
N ARG A 25 -6.45 -1.58 14.33
CA ARG A 25 -6.47 -2.95 14.83
C ARG A 25 -7.91 -3.47 14.92
N GLY A 26 -8.12 -4.71 14.45
CA GLY A 26 -9.42 -5.39 14.56
C GLY A 26 -10.42 -5.03 13.48
N ILE A 27 -10.09 -4.13 12.53
CA ILE A 27 -10.93 -3.93 11.34
C ILE A 27 -10.79 -5.14 10.39
N PRO A 28 -11.66 -5.32 9.39
CA PRO A 28 -11.52 -6.39 8.40
C PRO A 28 -10.15 -6.39 7.72
N ALA A 29 -9.44 -7.51 7.78
CA ALA A 29 -8.17 -7.69 7.10
C ALA A 29 -8.37 -7.87 5.59
N PRO A 30 -7.59 -7.19 4.74
CA PRO A 30 -7.67 -7.38 3.30
C PRO A 30 -7.05 -8.74 2.88
N ASP A 31 -7.76 -9.47 2.02
CA ASP A 31 -7.25 -10.72 1.42
C ASP A 31 -6.19 -10.48 0.32
N PHE A 32 -6.16 -9.27 -0.22
CA PHE A 32 -5.21 -8.83 -1.23
C PHE A 32 -4.87 -7.35 -1.07
N VAL A 33 -3.58 -7.03 -1.10
CA VAL A 33 -3.08 -5.65 -1.16
C VAL A 33 -2.07 -5.52 -2.30
N ALA A 34 -2.36 -4.66 -3.27
CA ALA A 34 -1.40 -4.30 -4.31
C ALA A 34 -0.60 -3.06 -3.89
N LEU A 35 0.71 -3.22 -3.66
CA LEU A 35 1.63 -2.10 -3.50
C LEU A 35 2.22 -1.76 -4.86
N LEU A 36 1.71 -0.68 -5.46
CA LEU A 36 2.21 -0.16 -6.73
C LEU A 36 3.46 0.69 -6.49
N THR A 37 4.60 0.23 -6.98
CA THR A 37 5.88 0.95 -6.88
C THR A 37 6.19 1.64 -8.19
N ILE A 38 6.77 2.82 -8.10
CA ILE A 38 7.29 3.60 -9.22
C ILE A 38 8.64 4.17 -8.81
N SER A 39 9.49 4.46 -9.78
CA SER A 39 10.71 5.21 -9.53
C SER A 39 10.38 6.62 -9.03
N GLU A 40 11.29 7.17 -8.24
CA GLU A 40 11.17 8.53 -7.72
C GLU A 40 11.10 9.56 -8.85
N GLU A 41 11.87 9.34 -9.92
CA GLU A 41 11.83 10.18 -11.13
C GLU A 41 10.43 10.20 -11.74
N ASN A 42 9.81 9.03 -11.93
CA ASN A 42 8.46 8.92 -12.47
C ASN A 42 7.40 9.47 -11.51
N GLN A 43 7.61 9.37 -10.20
CA GLN A 43 6.72 9.97 -9.20
C GLN A 43 6.74 11.51 -9.28
N MET A 44 7.94 12.09 -9.30
CA MET A 44 8.14 13.54 -9.35
C MET A 44 7.80 14.15 -10.71
N GLY A 45 7.85 13.36 -11.79
CA GLY A 45 7.46 13.77 -13.14
C GLY A 45 5.95 13.88 -13.35
N ARG A 46 5.12 13.49 -12.37
CA ARG A 46 3.66 13.60 -12.48
C ARG A 46 3.23 15.05 -12.51
N LYS A 47 2.24 15.34 -13.37
CA LYS A 47 1.65 16.68 -13.47
C LYS A 47 1.06 17.07 -12.11
N GLY A 48 1.47 18.22 -11.58
CA GLY A 48 1.01 18.73 -10.28
C GLY A 48 1.83 18.25 -9.07
N TRP A 49 2.93 17.53 -9.28
CA TRP A 49 3.79 17.12 -8.16
C TRP A 49 4.28 18.32 -7.35
N GLY A 50 4.02 18.26 -6.06
CA GLY A 50 4.42 19.25 -5.07
C GLY A 50 3.30 20.21 -4.66
N ASP A 51 2.12 20.09 -5.28
CA ASP A 51 0.92 20.88 -4.97
C ASP A 51 0.23 20.33 -3.72
N GLU A 52 0.29 19.02 -3.48
CA GLU A 52 -0.30 18.40 -2.29
C GLU A 52 0.66 18.40 -1.08
N HIS A 53 0.07 18.39 0.13
CA HIS A 53 0.79 18.52 1.40
C HIS A 53 1.92 17.49 1.60
N PHE A 54 1.75 16.26 1.09
CA PHE A 54 2.70 15.16 1.25
C PHE A 54 3.63 14.94 0.04
N GLU A 55 3.53 15.76 -1.01
CA GLU A 55 4.34 15.62 -2.23
C GLU A 55 5.70 16.30 -2.06
N ARG A 56 6.51 15.70 -1.20
CA ARG A 56 7.91 16.06 -0.95
C ARG A 56 8.75 14.80 -1.06
N LYS A 57 9.87 14.87 -1.79
CA LYS A 57 10.74 13.73 -2.10
C LYS A 57 11.13 12.94 -0.85
N GLU A 58 11.72 13.60 0.14
CA GLU A 58 12.22 12.96 1.37
C GLU A 58 11.08 12.38 2.22
N PHE A 59 9.89 12.98 2.14
CA PHE A 59 8.71 12.47 2.83
C PHE A 59 8.22 11.18 2.17
N GLN A 60 8.08 11.19 0.84
CA GLN A 60 7.58 10.05 0.07
C GLN A 60 8.56 8.88 0.06
N GLN A 61 9.88 9.13 0.09
CA GLN A 61 10.90 8.10 0.31
C GLN A 61 10.67 7.35 1.64
N LYS A 62 10.49 8.07 2.75
CA LYS A 62 10.23 7.48 4.07
C LYS A 62 8.89 6.74 4.13
N VAL A 63 7.88 7.27 3.45
CA VAL A 63 6.58 6.57 3.32
C VAL A 63 6.75 5.26 2.56
N ALA A 64 7.52 5.24 1.47
CA ALA A 64 7.80 4.01 0.73
C ALA A 64 8.54 2.97 1.58
N GLU A 65 9.55 3.39 2.35
CA GLU A 65 10.25 2.53 3.33
C GLU A 65 9.29 1.94 4.37
N ASN A 66 8.35 2.75 4.86
CA ASN A 66 7.33 2.29 5.81
C ASN A 66 6.39 1.24 5.19
N PHE A 67 5.98 1.40 3.93
CA PHE A 67 5.18 0.38 3.25
C PHE A 67 5.90 -0.95 3.13
N LEU A 68 7.23 -0.93 2.87
CA LEU A 68 8.01 -2.17 2.82
C LEU A 68 8.08 -2.87 4.19
N GLN A 69 8.14 -2.11 5.28
CA GLN A 69 8.11 -2.65 6.65
C GLN A 69 6.73 -3.17 7.06
N LEU A 70 5.64 -2.60 6.53
CA LEU A 70 4.26 -3.02 6.81
C LEU A 70 3.80 -4.21 5.96
N LYS A 71 4.58 -4.63 4.97
CA LYS A 71 4.20 -5.66 4.01
C LYS A 71 3.92 -6.99 4.71
N GLU A 72 2.81 -7.62 4.34
CA GLU A 72 2.38 -8.94 4.81
C GLU A 72 2.25 -9.93 3.63
N ASP A 73 1.93 -11.20 3.91
CA ASP A 73 1.84 -12.26 2.88
C ASP A 73 0.74 -12.03 1.84
N THR A 74 -0.32 -11.30 2.20
CA THR A 74 -1.40 -10.92 1.27
C THR A 74 -1.01 -9.83 0.28
N TRP A 75 0.20 -9.28 0.41
CA TRP A 75 0.67 -8.17 -0.41
C TRP A 75 1.42 -8.64 -1.66
N LYS A 76 1.07 -8.05 -2.81
CA LYS A 76 1.87 -8.13 -4.04
C LYS A 76 2.49 -6.77 -4.32
N VAL A 77 3.80 -6.77 -4.54
CA VAL A 77 4.54 -5.57 -4.96
C VAL A 77 4.60 -5.60 -6.48
N ILE A 78 4.12 -4.53 -7.12
CA ILE A 78 3.97 -4.46 -8.58
C ILE A 78 4.66 -3.19 -9.06
N GLN A 79 5.64 -3.34 -9.95
CA GLN A 79 6.30 -2.22 -10.61
C GLN A 79 5.34 -1.63 -11.64
N ALA A 80 4.82 -0.45 -11.36
CA ALA A 80 3.77 0.19 -12.14
C ALA A 80 4.32 1.08 -13.26
N ASP A 81 5.61 1.41 -13.25
CA ASP A 81 6.23 2.35 -14.18
C ASP A 81 7.03 1.70 -15.31
N GLN A 82 6.99 0.36 -15.41
CA GLN A 82 7.65 -0.42 -16.46
C GLN A 82 6.68 -1.07 -17.46
N GLN A 83 5.38 -0.81 -17.32
CA GLN A 83 4.32 -1.43 -18.11
C GLN A 83 3.24 -0.40 -18.48
N SER A 84 2.46 -0.71 -19.50
CA SER A 84 1.29 0.10 -19.86
C SER A 84 0.20 0.04 -18.79
N ILE A 85 -0.73 1.00 -18.84
CA ILE A 85 -1.89 1.03 -17.93
C ILE A 85 -2.75 -0.22 -18.14
N GLU A 86 -2.89 -0.67 -19.38
CA GLU A 86 -3.66 -1.85 -19.77
C GLU A 86 -3.05 -3.13 -19.22
N GLU A 87 -1.73 -3.31 -19.34
CA GLU A 87 -1.01 -4.46 -18.77
C GLU A 87 -1.10 -4.48 -17.23
N LEU A 88 -0.88 -3.32 -16.60
CA LEU A 88 -0.99 -3.19 -15.14
C LEU A 88 -2.41 -3.50 -14.66
N HIS A 89 -3.42 -2.99 -15.37
CA HIS A 89 -4.81 -3.25 -15.06
C HIS A 89 -5.14 -4.74 -15.16
N GLN A 90 -4.74 -5.40 -16.26
CA GLN A 90 -4.99 -6.81 -16.45
C GLN A 90 -4.29 -7.65 -15.37
N GLN A 91 -3.05 -7.31 -15.02
CA GLN A 91 -2.31 -7.98 -13.94
C GLN A 91 -3.06 -7.88 -12.60
N LEU A 92 -3.54 -6.68 -12.24
CA LEU A 92 -4.30 -6.46 -11.01
C LEU A 92 -5.62 -7.21 -11.00
N LEU A 93 -6.34 -7.22 -12.13
CA LEU A 93 -7.61 -7.90 -12.28
C LEU A 93 -7.43 -9.42 -12.11
N ASP A 94 -6.44 -10.00 -12.78
CA ASP A 94 -6.16 -11.43 -12.71
C ASP A 94 -5.83 -11.86 -11.27
N GLU A 95 -4.99 -11.11 -10.57
CA GLU A 95 -4.66 -11.40 -9.17
C GLU A 95 -5.88 -11.24 -8.26
N ALA A 96 -6.67 -10.17 -8.42
CA ALA A 96 -7.86 -9.95 -7.62
C ALA A 96 -8.89 -11.08 -7.79
N VAL A 97 -9.20 -11.48 -9.03
CA VAL A 97 -10.15 -12.56 -9.32
C VAL A 97 -9.67 -13.90 -8.75
N LYS A 98 -8.38 -14.23 -8.88
CA LYS A 98 -7.79 -15.43 -8.26
C LYS A 98 -7.95 -15.42 -6.74
N VAL A 99 -7.72 -14.27 -6.09
CA VAL A 99 -7.87 -14.16 -4.63
C VAL A 99 -9.32 -14.31 -4.23
N ILE A 100 -10.25 -13.62 -4.91
CA ILE A 100 -11.69 -13.72 -4.65
C ILE A 100 -12.16 -15.17 -4.69
N GLU A 101 -11.81 -15.90 -5.75
CA GLU A 101 -12.21 -17.31 -5.91
C GLU A 101 -11.65 -18.20 -4.79
N ARG A 102 -10.42 -17.93 -4.33
CA ARG A 102 -9.77 -18.69 -3.25
C ARG A 102 -10.40 -18.44 -1.88
N VAL A 103 -10.87 -17.22 -1.60
CA VAL A 103 -11.32 -16.81 -0.26
C VAL A 103 -12.84 -16.72 -0.11
N LYS A 104 -13.61 -16.94 -1.18
CA LYS A 104 -15.08 -16.74 -1.23
C LYS A 104 -15.87 -17.43 -0.10
N ASP A 105 -15.39 -18.58 0.39
CA ASP A 105 -16.04 -19.38 1.43
C ASP A 105 -15.29 -19.33 2.78
N THR A 106 -14.32 -18.42 2.92
CA THR A 106 -13.51 -18.26 4.13
C THR A 106 -14.06 -17.12 5.01
N PRO A 107 -13.95 -17.21 6.34
CA PRO A 107 -14.36 -16.13 7.21
C PRO A 107 -13.43 -14.92 7.06
N ILE A 108 -14.00 -13.71 7.20
CA ILE A 108 -13.24 -12.46 7.22
C ILE A 108 -12.32 -12.46 8.45
N LYS A 109 -11.02 -12.24 8.22
CA LYS A 109 -10.01 -12.13 9.27
C LYS A 109 -9.96 -10.73 9.85
N LEU A 110 -9.39 -10.60 11.05
CA LEU A 110 -9.19 -9.32 11.73
C LEU A 110 -7.77 -8.80 11.48
N LEU A 111 -7.65 -7.50 11.20
CA LEU A 111 -6.38 -6.85 10.86
C LEU A 111 -5.52 -6.66 12.11
N TYR A 112 -4.23 -6.99 11.99
CA TYR A 112 -3.20 -6.87 13.02
C TYR A 112 -3.41 -7.71 14.28
N GLU A 113 -4.38 -8.61 14.31
CA GLU A 113 -4.51 -9.60 15.37
C GLU A 113 -3.48 -10.73 15.21
N SER A 114 -2.93 -11.18 16.34
CA SER A 114 -1.92 -12.24 16.44
C SER A 114 -2.56 -13.62 16.58
#